data_AF-A0A834I7Z9-F1
#
_entry.id   AF-A0A834I7Z9-F1
#
_cell.length_a   1.000
_cell.length_b   1.000
_cell.length_c   1.000
_cell.angle_alpha   90.00
_cell.angle_beta   90.00
_cell.angle_gamma   90.00
#
_symmetry.space_group_name_H-M   'P 1'
#
loop_
_entity.id
_entity.type
_entity.pdbx_description
1 polymer ?
#
loop_
_entity_poly.entity_id
_entity_poly.type
_entity_poly.pdbx_seq_one_letter_code
_entity_poly.pdbx_strand_id
1 'polypeptide(L)'
;MIAIFGRRVIPFLATQALYGITLFELINYIEHYGLKRKELGNGKYERTMPEHSWNNNNIVTNLFLYQLQRHSDHHAYPTRPFQALRNFNEAPQLPGGYASMLLPALIPSWWFKLMDQRVFDHYNGDLNKANIFAKRRAQIFKKFGMADKLVQKVETEN
;
A
#
# COMPACT_ATOMS: atom_id res chain seq x y z
N MET A 1 24.75 -8.44 -21.99
CA MET A 1 24.97 -6.98 -22.04
C MET A 1 26.44 -6.59 -21.86
N ILE A 2 27.08 -6.82 -20.71
CA ILE A 2 28.48 -6.38 -20.49
C ILE A 2 29.48 -7.09 -21.42
N ALA A 3 29.31 -8.41 -21.63
CA ALA A 3 30.18 -9.17 -22.54
C ALA A 3 30.09 -8.72 -24.00
N ILE A 4 28.96 -8.13 -24.40
CA ILE A 4 28.67 -7.74 -25.80
C ILE A 4 28.95 -6.24 -26.03
N PHE A 5 28.63 -5.38 -25.06
CA PHE A 5 28.68 -3.92 -25.17
C PHE A 5 29.77 -3.27 -24.30
N GLY A 6 30.57 -4.07 -23.59
CA GLY A 6 31.67 -3.61 -22.74
C GLY A 6 31.23 -2.91 -21.45
N ARG A 7 32.20 -2.42 -20.67
CA ARG A 7 31.96 -1.82 -19.34
C ARG A 7 31.18 -0.50 -19.38
N ARG A 8 31.07 0.15 -20.54
CA ARG A 8 30.32 1.40 -20.73
C ARG A 8 28.81 1.25 -20.48
N VAL A 9 28.28 0.03 -20.56
CA VAL A 9 26.86 -0.25 -20.29
C VAL A 9 26.52 -0.32 -18.79
N ILE A 10 27.53 -0.45 -17.91
CA ILE A 10 27.35 -0.55 -16.46
C ILE A 10 26.53 0.61 -15.87
N PRO A 11 26.82 1.91 -16.12
CA PRO A 11 26.00 2.99 -15.58
C PRO A 11 24.54 2.92 -16.03
N PHE A 12 24.27 2.54 -17.28
CA PHE A 12 22.89 2.38 -17.78
C PHE A 12 22.15 1.24 -17.06
N LEU A 13 22.82 0.11 -16.85
CA LEU A 13 22.24 -1.03 -16.11
C LEU A 13 22.00 -0.66 -14.65
N ALA A 14 22.92 0.06 -14.02
CA ALA A 14 22.76 0.54 -12.66
C ALA A 14 21.57 1.51 -12.55
N THR A 15 21.46 2.48 -13.46
CA THR A 15 20.32 3.41 -13.51
C THR A 15 19.01 2.66 -13.75
N GLN A 16 18.97 1.70 -14.68
CA GLN A 16 17.78 0.90 -14.95
C GLN A 16 17.37 0.03 -13.76
N ALA A 17 18.34 -0.56 -13.04
CA ALA A 17 18.07 -1.33 -11.82
C ALA A 17 17.54 -0.44 -10.69
N LEU A 18 18.20 0.70 -10.44
CA LEU A 18 17.75 1.67 -9.43
C LEU A 18 16.34 2.18 -9.74
N TYR A 19 16.08 2.55 -11.00
CA TYR A 19 14.75 2.99 -11.42
C TYR A 19 13.71 1.89 -11.23
N GLY A 20 14.01 0.65 -11.65
CA GLY A 20 13.09 -0.49 -11.50
C GLY A 20 12.77 -0.80 -10.03
N ILE A 21 13.80 -0.83 -9.17
CA ILE A 21 13.63 -1.06 -7.73
C ILE A 21 12.80 0.06 -7.11
N THR A 22 13.16 1.33 -7.35
CA THR A 22 12.43 2.47 -6.78
C THR A 22 10.98 2.50 -7.23
N LEU A 23 10.71 2.25 -8.52
CA LEU A 23 9.34 2.22 -9.03
C LEU A 23 8.54 1.08 -8.41
N PHE A 24 9.12 -0.11 -8.29
CA PHE A 24 8.49 -1.26 -7.66
C PHE A 24 8.14 -0.98 -6.19
N GLU A 25 9.12 -0.49 -5.40
CA GLU A 25 8.90 -0.12 -4.01
C GLU A 25 7.85 0.98 -3.84
N LEU A 26 7.82 1.95 -4.75
CA LEU A 26 6.83 3.03 -4.71
C LEU A 26 5.41 2.50 -4.96
N ILE A 27 5.24 1.58 -5.92
CA ILE A 27 3.95 0.93 -6.17
C ILE A 27 3.53 0.06 -4.98
N ASN A 28 4.43 -0.76 -4.42
CA ASN A 28 4.14 -1.54 -3.21
C ASN A 28 3.72 -0.65 -2.05
N TYR A 29 4.42 0.47 -1.87
CA TYR A 29 4.10 1.47 -0.84
C TYR A 29 2.70 2.05 -1.05
N ILE A 30 2.35 2.42 -2.29
CA ILE A 30 1.01 2.93 -2.64
C ILE A 30 -0.06 1.87 -2.34
N GLU A 31 0.17 0.63 -2.74
CA GLU A 31 -0.78 -0.49 -2.65
C GLU A 31 -1.04 -0.95 -1.23
N HIS A 32 -0.09 -0.78 -0.32
CA HIS A 32 -0.18 -1.31 1.04
C HIS A 32 -0.14 -0.23 2.14
N TYR A 33 -0.22 1.06 1.77
CA TYR A 33 -0.11 2.15 2.73
C TYR A 33 -1.15 2.06 3.85
N GLY A 34 -0.67 1.98 5.09
CA GLY A 34 -1.52 2.02 6.29
C GLY A 34 -2.32 0.75 6.57
N LEU A 35 -2.27 -0.25 5.68
CA LEU A 35 -3.02 -1.49 5.81
C LEU A 35 -2.20 -2.54 6.56
N LYS A 36 -2.85 -3.32 7.41
CA LYS A 36 -2.27 -4.53 8.01
C LYS A 36 -3.31 -5.61 8.18
N ARG A 37 -2.82 -6.84 8.21
CA ARG A 37 -3.57 -8.02 8.63
C ARG A 37 -3.62 -8.11 10.15
N LYS A 38 -4.73 -8.62 10.68
CA LYS A 38 -4.87 -8.95 12.09
C LYS A 38 -4.02 -10.18 12.46
N GLU A 39 -3.31 -10.10 13.59
CA GLU A 39 -2.67 -11.26 14.21
C GLU A 39 -3.72 -12.04 15.03
N LEU A 40 -3.70 -13.37 14.92
CA LEU A 40 -4.66 -14.28 15.54
C LEU A 40 -4.24 -14.73 16.96
N GLY A 41 -3.17 -14.15 17.52
CA GLY A 41 -2.67 -14.43 18.88
C GLY A 41 -1.82 -15.71 19.00
N ASN A 42 -1.68 -16.49 17.92
CA ASN A 42 -0.85 -17.69 17.85
C ASN A 42 0.38 -17.50 16.94
N GLY A 43 0.82 -16.25 16.75
CA GLY A 43 1.88 -15.88 15.81
C GLY A 43 1.48 -15.98 14.33
N LYS A 44 0.25 -16.42 14.02
CA LYS A 44 -0.29 -16.41 12.65
C LYS A 44 -1.14 -15.18 12.44
N TYR A 45 -1.22 -14.78 11.18
CA TYR A 45 -2.11 -13.72 10.73
C TYR A 45 -3.33 -14.31 10.04
N GLU A 46 -4.38 -13.50 9.96
CA GLU A 46 -5.51 -13.81 9.10
C GLU A 46 -5.08 -13.99 7.63
N ARG A 47 -5.92 -14.70 6.88
CA ARG A 47 -5.73 -14.88 5.44
C ARG A 47 -5.73 -13.52 4.75
N THR A 48 -4.90 -13.35 3.72
CA THR A 48 -4.93 -12.17 2.85
C THR A 48 -6.26 -12.08 2.12
N MET A 49 -6.94 -10.95 2.27
CA MET A 49 -8.25 -10.63 1.70
C MET A 49 -8.17 -9.33 0.89
N PRO A 50 -9.17 -9.02 0.04
CA PRO A 50 -9.14 -7.81 -0.79
C PRO A 50 -9.00 -6.50 -0.01
N GLU A 51 -9.40 -6.47 1.26
CA GLU A 51 -9.24 -5.31 2.16
C GLU A 51 -7.78 -5.02 2.55
N HIS A 52 -6.85 -5.95 2.34
CA HIS A 52 -5.44 -5.81 2.74
C HIS A 52 -4.55 -5.13 1.70
N SER A 53 -5.13 -4.63 0.61
CA SER A 53 -4.45 -3.76 -0.35
C SER A 53 -5.41 -2.78 -1.02
N TRP A 54 -4.87 -1.61 -1.38
CA TRP A 54 -5.57 -0.60 -2.15
C TRP A 54 -5.80 -1.06 -3.59
N ASN A 55 -7.01 -0.84 -4.08
CA ASN A 55 -7.49 -1.21 -5.40
C ASN A 55 -7.71 0.05 -6.26
N ASN A 56 -7.79 -0.11 -7.58
CA ASN A 56 -8.31 0.94 -8.45
C ASN A 56 -9.08 0.34 -9.64
N ASN A 57 -10.30 0.82 -9.88
CA ASN A 57 -11.15 0.32 -10.97
C ASN A 57 -11.26 1.28 -12.17
N ASN A 58 -10.15 1.85 -12.64
CA ASN A 58 -10.14 2.66 -13.87
C ASN A 58 -9.85 1.79 -15.10
N ILE A 59 -10.77 1.77 -16.06
CA ILE A 59 -10.73 0.89 -17.23
C ILE A 59 -9.50 1.14 -18.12
N VAL A 60 -9.15 2.40 -18.36
CA VAL A 60 -8.04 2.78 -19.26
C VAL A 60 -6.71 2.33 -18.67
N THR A 61 -6.46 2.67 -17.41
CA THR A 61 -5.22 2.28 -16.76
C THR A 61 -5.14 0.79 -16.48
N ASN A 62 -6.27 0.11 -16.23
CA ASN A 62 -6.31 -1.35 -16.16
C ASN A 62 -5.96 -2.01 -17.49
N LEU A 63 -6.34 -1.44 -18.64
CA LEU A 63 -5.95 -2.00 -19.92
C LEU A 63 -4.43 -1.84 -20.16
N PHE A 64 -3.88 -0.64 -19.95
CA PHE A 64 -2.47 -0.35 -20.17
C PHE A 64 -1.53 -1.08 -19.20
N LEU A 65 -1.97 -1.26 -17.95
CA LEU A 65 -1.18 -1.91 -16.90
C LEU A 65 -1.56 -3.38 -16.73
N TYR A 66 -2.23 -3.99 -17.70
CA TYR A 66 -2.60 -5.42 -17.66
C TYR A 66 -3.31 -5.84 -16.36
N GLN A 67 -4.32 -5.08 -15.97
CA GLN A 67 -5.14 -5.29 -14.77
C GLN A 67 -4.36 -5.21 -13.44
N LEU A 68 -3.16 -4.61 -13.44
CA LEU A 68 -2.36 -4.39 -12.21
C LEU A 68 -3.20 -3.78 -11.09
N GLN A 69 -4.21 -2.97 -11.44
CA GLN A 69 -5.02 -2.28 -10.45
C GLN A 69 -6.00 -3.19 -9.69
N ARG A 70 -6.27 -4.40 -10.19
CA ARG A 70 -7.03 -5.44 -9.47
C ARG A 70 -6.15 -6.21 -8.48
N HIS A 71 -5.15 -5.53 -7.92
CA HIS A 71 -4.16 -6.05 -6.99
C HIS A 71 -4.76 -6.77 -5.80
N SER A 72 -5.83 -6.22 -5.24
CA SER A 72 -6.57 -6.81 -4.11
C SER A 72 -7.09 -8.21 -4.40
N ASP A 73 -7.57 -8.46 -5.63
CA ASP A 73 -8.02 -9.78 -6.02
C ASP A 73 -6.85 -10.74 -6.26
N HIS A 74 -5.79 -10.26 -6.89
CA HIS A 74 -4.59 -11.06 -7.13
C HIS A 74 -3.99 -11.55 -5.80
N HIS A 75 -3.92 -10.69 -4.78
CA HIS A 75 -3.42 -11.08 -3.46
C HIS A 75 -4.36 -12.03 -2.70
N ALA A 76 -5.67 -11.86 -2.83
CA ALA A 76 -6.64 -12.73 -2.18
C ALA A 76 -6.78 -14.11 -2.86
N TYR A 77 -6.57 -14.15 -4.18
CA TYR A 77 -6.75 -15.30 -5.07
C TYR A 77 -5.64 -15.36 -6.14
N PRO A 78 -4.38 -15.65 -5.76
CA PRO A 78 -3.22 -15.56 -6.67
C PRO A 78 -3.24 -16.56 -7.83
N THR A 79 -4.05 -17.61 -7.73
CA THR A 79 -4.24 -18.61 -8.79
C THR A 79 -5.23 -18.15 -9.88
N ARG A 80 -5.88 -16.99 -9.70
CA ARG A 80 -6.82 -16.47 -10.69
C ARG A 80 -6.05 -15.89 -11.88
N PRO A 81 -6.40 -16.28 -13.13
CA PRO A 81 -5.79 -15.70 -14.32
C PRO A 81 -6.03 -14.18 -14.40
N PHE A 82 -5.05 -13.45 -14.91
CA PHE A 82 -5.06 -11.98 -14.95
C PHE A 82 -6.33 -11.39 -15.60
N GLN A 83 -6.81 -12.02 -16.69
CA GLN A 83 -8.00 -11.61 -17.44
C GLN A 83 -9.30 -11.78 -16.66
N ALA A 84 -9.29 -12.62 -15.62
CA ALA A 84 -10.44 -12.94 -14.79
C ALA A 84 -10.40 -12.25 -13.42
N LEU A 85 -9.38 -11.43 -13.14
CA LEU A 85 -9.32 -10.66 -11.90
C LEU A 85 -10.60 -9.84 -11.73
N ARG A 86 -11.05 -9.59 -10.50
CA ARG A 86 -12.32 -8.92 -10.19
C ARG A 86 -12.08 -7.66 -9.37
N ASN A 87 -13.09 -6.79 -9.33
CA ASN A 87 -13.16 -5.68 -8.40
C ASN A 87 -14.07 -6.07 -7.22
N PHE A 88 -13.70 -5.66 -6.00
CA PHE A 88 -14.49 -5.88 -4.78
C PHE A 88 -14.86 -4.54 -4.16
N ASN A 89 -16.09 -4.41 -3.66
CA ASN A 89 -16.58 -3.17 -3.05
C ASN A 89 -15.96 -2.95 -1.66
N GLU A 90 -15.56 -4.03 -1.00
CA GLU A 90 -14.95 -4.03 0.32
C GLU A 90 -13.46 -3.64 0.27
N ALA A 91 -12.84 -3.73 -0.91
CA ALA A 91 -11.45 -3.35 -1.09
C ALA A 91 -11.32 -1.82 -1.01
N PRO A 92 -10.36 -1.30 -0.21
CA PRO A 92 -10.11 0.13 -0.16
C PRO A 92 -9.67 0.65 -1.53
N GLN A 93 -10.15 1.82 -1.95
CA GLN A 93 -9.91 2.34 -3.31
C GLN A 93 -8.97 3.55 -3.28
N LEU A 94 -8.00 3.55 -4.20
CA LEU A 94 -7.15 4.72 -4.46
C LEU A 94 -8.00 5.84 -5.08
N PRO A 95 -7.69 7.11 -4.78
CA PRO A 95 -8.40 8.27 -5.36
C PRO A 95 -8.14 8.48 -6.86
N GLY A 96 -7.10 7.84 -7.40
CA GLY A 96 -6.73 7.89 -8.81
C GLY A 96 -5.94 6.66 -9.20
N GLY A 97 -5.76 6.43 -10.51
CA GLY A 97 -4.98 5.29 -11.01
C GLY A 97 -3.50 5.39 -10.61
N TYR A 98 -2.76 4.28 -10.62
CA TYR A 98 -1.36 4.24 -10.16
C TYR A 98 -0.48 5.36 -10.70
N ALA A 99 -0.56 5.63 -12.01
CA ALA A 99 0.23 6.70 -12.63
C ALA A 99 -0.01 8.06 -11.96
N SER A 100 -1.27 8.37 -11.61
CA SER A 100 -1.63 9.62 -10.92
C SER A 100 -1.19 9.64 -9.45
N MET A 101 -0.95 8.47 -8.84
CA MET A 101 -0.55 8.33 -7.44
C MET A 101 0.96 8.39 -7.24
N LEU A 102 1.77 8.23 -8.30
CA LEU A 102 3.24 8.29 -8.22
C LEU A 102 3.74 9.64 -7.70
N LEU A 103 3.25 10.76 -8.27
CA LEU A 103 3.65 12.11 -7.86
C LEU A 103 3.26 12.43 -6.41
N PRO A 104 2.00 12.19 -5.98
CA PRO A 104 1.62 12.31 -4.57
C PRO A 104 2.53 11.50 -3.65
N ALA A 105 2.85 10.24 -3.99
CA ALA A 105 3.65 9.35 -3.16
C ALA A 105 5.10 9.83 -2.96
N LEU A 106 5.64 10.61 -3.90
CA LEU A 106 6.97 11.22 -3.81
C LEU A 106 6.98 12.52 -2.98
N ILE A 107 5.82 13.10 -2.67
CA ILE A 107 5.68 14.36 -1.94
C ILE A 107 4.96 14.08 -0.61
N PRO A 108 5.67 13.87 0.51
CA PRO A 108 5.09 13.35 1.75
C PRO A 108 3.90 14.15 2.29
N SER A 109 3.96 15.50 2.23
CA SER A 109 2.86 16.36 2.69
C SER A 109 1.58 16.16 1.88
N TRP A 110 1.70 15.94 0.57
CA TRP A 110 0.57 15.63 -0.29
C TRP A 110 0.05 14.21 -0.02
N TRP A 111 0.96 13.23 0.01
CA TRP A 111 0.61 11.84 0.30
C TRP A 111 -0.16 11.69 1.61
N PHE A 112 0.36 12.22 2.72
CA PHE A 112 -0.25 12.07 4.04
C PHE A 112 -1.56 12.85 4.17
N LYS A 113 -1.71 13.98 3.47
CA LYS A 113 -3.00 14.69 3.43
C LYS A 113 -4.06 13.84 2.72
N LEU A 114 -3.69 13.16 1.65
CA LEU A 114 -4.57 12.34 0.84
C LEU A 114 -4.89 11.00 1.51
N MET A 115 -3.88 10.23 1.90
CA MET A 115 -4.02 8.81 2.25
C MET A 115 -4.31 8.54 3.72
N ASP A 116 -3.87 9.39 4.65
CA ASP A 116 -4.16 9.18 6.09
C ASP A 116 -5.67 9.19 6.35
N GLN A 117 -6.41 10.10 5.69
CA GLN A 117 -7.87 10.15 5.80
C GLN A 117 -8.51 8.87 5.27
N ARG A 118 -8.00 8.35 4.14
CA ARG A 118 -8.56 7.12 3.55
C ARG A 118 -8.31 5.90 4.41
N VAL A 119 -7.15 5.81 5.05
CA VAL A 119 -6.85 4.76 6.02
C VAL A 119 -7.80 4.86 7.22
N PHE A 120 -8.03 6.09 7.72
CA PHE A 120 -8.99 6.33 8.80
C PHE A 120 -10.40 5.88 8.41
N ASP A 121 -10.88 6.30 7.23
CA ASP A 121 -12.21 5.95 6.72
C ASP A 121 -12.35 4.45 6.50
N HIS A 122 -11.34 3.79 5.93
CA HIS A 122 -11.34 2.34 5.68
C HIS A 122 -11.52 1.53 6.96
N TYR A 123 -10.87 1.94 8.05
CA TYR A 123 -10.99 1.28 9.35
C TYR A 123 -12.16 1.80 10.20
N ASN A 124 -13.08 2.57 9.62
CA ASN A 124 -14.21 3.19 10.32
C ASN A 124 -13.78 3.95 11.58
N GLY A 125 -12.63 4.62 11.49
CA GLY A 125 -12.03 5.40 12.57
C GLY A 125 -11.14 4.63 13.55
N ASP A 126 -11.09 3.29 13.51
CA ASP A 126 -10.26 2.51 14.42
C ASP A 126 -8.80 2.37 13.93
N LEU A 127 -8.01 3.42 14.17
CA LEU A 127 -6.58 3.48 13.81
C LEU A 127 -5.71 2.43 14.54
N ASN A 128 -6.23 1.70 15.53
CA ASN A 128 -5.51 0.57 16.12
C ASN A 128 -5.40 -0.61 15.14
N LYS A 129 -6.28 -0.68 14.15
CA LYS A 129 -6.25 -1.66 13.06
C LYS A 129 -5.33 -1.24 11.91
N ALA A 130 -4.85 0.00 11.87
CA ALA A 130 -3.93 0.47 10.84
C ALA A 130 -2.47 0.11 11.15
N ASN A 131 -1.65 0.02 10.10
CA ASN A 131 -0.19 0.00 10.19
C ASN A 131 0.34 1.43 10.23
N ILE A 132 0.78 1.89 11.40
CA ILE A 132 1.24 3.27 11.58
C ILE A 132 2.68 3.25 12.07
N PHE A 133 3.56 3.97 11.37
CA PHE A 133 4.95 4.13 11.79
C PHE A 133 5.02 4.69 13.21
N ALA A 134 5.73 3.99 14.11
CA ALA A 134 5.70 4.25 15.55
C ALA A 134 5.93 5.72 15.91
N LYS A 135 6.92 6.38 15.29
CA LYS A 135 7.24 7.79 15.54
C LYS A 135 6.14 8.78 15.16
N ARG A 136 5.23 8.40 14.25
CA ARG A 136 4.12 9.24 13.78
C ARG A 136 2.78 8.88 14.41
N ARG A 137 2.71 7.81 15.20
CA ARG A 137 1.46 7.29 15.77
C ARG A 137 0.74 8.33 16.62
N ALA A 138 1.40 8.92 17.60
CA ALA A 138 0.82 9.96 18.45
C ALA A 138 0.30 11.16 17.64
N GLN A 139 1.07 11.60 16.63
CA GLN A 139 0.66 12.70 15.75
C GLN A 139 -0.60 12.36 14.95
N ILE A 140 -0.70 11.14 14.41
CA ILE A 140 -1.84 10.69 13.61
C ILE A 140 -3.08 10.51 14.48
N PHE A 141 -2.95 9.89 15.66
CA PHE A 141 -4.07 9.77 16.60
C PHE A 141 -4.60 11.14 17.04
N LYS A 142 -3.70 12.10 17.33
CA LYS A 142 -4.06 13.49 17.62
C LYS A 142 -4.76 14.17 16.44
N LYS A 143 -4.29 13.98 15.21
CA LYS A 143 -4.90 14.53 13.97
C LYS A 143 -6.37 14.14 13.82
N PHE A 144 -6.74 12.93 14.23
CA PHE A 144 -8.11 12.40 14.11
C PHE A 144 -8.90 12.42 15.44
N GLY A 145 -8.34 12.97 16.52
CA GLY A 145 -9.01 13.03 17.83
C GLY A 145 -9.27 11.66 18.48
N MET A 146 -8.48 10.64 18.15
CA MET A 146 -8.64 9.28 18.68
C MET A 146 -7.69 9.01 19.84
N ALA A 147 -8.14 8.22 20.82
CA ALA A 147 -7.29 7.70 21.88
C ALA A 147 -6.52 6.44 21.43
N ASP A 148 -5.23 6.38 21.75
CA ASP A 148 -4.39 5.22 21.44
C ASP A 148 -4.54 4.14 22.52
N LYS A 149 -5.29 3.09 22.20
CA LYS A 149 -5.58 1.98 23.13
C LYS A 149 -4.33 1.17 23.49
N LEU A 150 -3.29 1.19 22.64
CA LEU A 150 -2.05 0.47 22.90
C LEU A 150 -1.17 1.18 23.92
N VAL A 151 -1.15 2.52 23.91
CA VAL A 151 -0.44 3.32 24.92
C VAL A 151 -1.14 3.20 26.27
N GLN A 152 -2.47 3.29 26.30
CA GLN A 152 -3.26 3.14 27.52
C GLN A 152 -3.03 1.79 28.21
N LYS A 153 -2.93 0.70 27.44
CA LYS A 153 -2.69 -0.64 28.01
C LYS A 153 -1.32 -0.73 28.71
N VAL A 154 -0.28 -0.14 28.13
CA VAL A 154 1.08 -0.12 28.71
C VAL A 154 1.14 0.76 29.97
N GLU A 155 0.36 1.84 30.04
CA GLU A 155 0.27 2.69 31.23
C GLU A 155 -0.54 2.06 32.37
N THR A 156 -1.51 1.17 32.07
CA THR A 156 -2.30 0.46 33.08
C THR A 156 -1.66 -0.82 33.61
N GLU A 157 -0.66 -1.36 32.90
CA GLU A 157 0.04 -2.60 33.27
C GLU A 157 1.41 -2.33 33.96
N ASN A 158 1.79 -1.06 34.11
CA ASN A 158 2.95 -0.59 34.87
C ASN A 158 2.52 0.12 36.17
#